data_AF-A0A350UPJ5-F1
#
_entry.id   AF-A0A350UPJ5-F1
#
_cell.length_a   1.000
_cell.length_b   1.000
_cell.length_c   1.000
_cell.angle_alpha   90.00
_cell.angle_beta   90.00
_cell.angle_gamma   90.00
#
_symmetry.space_group_name_H-M   'P 1'
#
loop_
_entity.id
_entity.type
_entity.pdbx_description
1 polymer ?
#
loop_
_entity_poly.entity_id
_entity_poly.type
_entity_poly.pdbx_seq_one_letter_code
_entity_poly.pdbx_strand_id
1 'polypeptide(L)'
;MRLLPALLLLAAAQLCANYKGADLGYTGAPGESTCLYCHVDATLNSGGGSLKVELLNATTYTPGQQHRLRVTLSDPNGRRWGFQLSARRAAAPTQRAGTLASENITILRIDPANNVQYANQTSAGSYPGQAGQAVWELLWTAPTAGEGPVIFFAAGNAGNNNLTVSGDAVYTTSLEIAESGAAPPLTSFLLPQYVFGPQSGGTRWTTLIYLHNSTNEPAPITLHYRADDGADLNIPGGAQQSTTLAPRESLRLQSPDAASFFSGWVQLGLPAGVSGYAVFRQSVPGRDDNEAVVLLSPANQSSWTLLHDDSGLTTGLALLNPGDTAITVEYTATAGPGQNAGSGSLNLHARSKFVGVLSALPGLSTLAGQRGAIRFSAYAGSLAVLGLRFAASAFTSIPAAAVD
;
A
#
# COMPACT_ATOMS: atom_id res chain seq x y z
N MET A 1 10.44 28.78 67.71
CA MET A 1 10.11 29.93 66.84
C MET A 1 11.36 30.37 66.11
N ARG A 2 11.49 30.03 64.82
CA ARG A 2 12.26 30.77 63.79
C ARG A 2 12.06 30.06 62.44
N LEU A 3 11.55 30.82 61.47
CA LEU A 3 11.29 30.41 60.09
C LEU A 3 12.59 30.34 59.26
N LEU A 4 12.61 29.35 58.36
CA LEU A 4 13.22 29.27 57.01
C LEU A 4 14.77 29.27 56.85
N PRO A 5 15.31 28.59 55.80
CA PRO A 5 14.97 28.88 54.40
C PRO A 5 14.53 27.68 53.53
N ALA A 6 13.40 27.88 52.84
CA ALA A 6 13.09 27.28 51.55
C ALA A 6 13.70 28.19 50.47
N LEU A 7 14.84 27.81 49.92
CA LEU A 7 15.46 28.47 48.78
C LEU A 7 16.29 27.47 47.99
N LEU A 8 15.67 26.44 47.41
CA LEU A 8 16.38 25.55 46.47
C LEU A 8 15.40 24.74 45.59
N LEU A 9 14.55 25.41 44.80
CA LEU A 9 13.77 24.73 43.75
C LEU A 9 13.45 25.58 42.51
N LEU A 10 13.92 26.83 42.42
CA LEU A 10 13.61 27.73 41.30
C LEU A 10 14.67 27.76 40.18
N ALA A 11 15.81 27.07 40.32
CA ALA A 11 16.96 27.21 39.42
C ALA A 11 17.02 26.18 38.26
N ALA A 12 16.19 25.12 38.27
CA ALA A 12 16.25 24.07 37.25
C ALA A 12 15.44 24.41 35.97
N ALA A 13 14.32 25.11 36.09
CA ALA A 13 13.46 25.46 34.93
C ALA A 13 14.06 26.54 34.01
N GLN A 14 14.97 27.37 34.52
CA GLN A 14 15.67 28.40 33.74
C GLN A 14 16.76 27.83 32.81
N LEU A 15 17.16 26.56 32.97
CA LEU A 15 18.30 26.00 32.24
C LEU A 15 17.96 25.42 30.87
N CYS A 16 16.69 25.09 30.60
CA CYS A 16 16.31 24.40 29.35
C CYS A 16 15.51 25.26 28.35
N ALA A 17 14.90 26.38 28.80
CA ALA A 17 14.28 27.36 27.90
C ALA A 17 15.31 28.40 27.45
N ASN A 18 15.67 28.37 26.15
CA ASN A 18 16.74 29.20 25.62
C ASN A 18 16.32 29.89 24.30
N TYR A 19 16.24 31.21 24.32
CA TYR A 19 15.89 32.00 23.15
C TYR A 19 16.94 31.97 22.03
N LYS A 20 18.14 31.43 22.30
CA LYS A 20 19.19 31.18 21.29
C LYS A 20 19.02 29.85 20.56
N GLY A 21 18.00 29.08 20.93
CA GLY A 21 17.71 27.74 20.42
C GLY A 21 17.47 26.78 21.57
N ALA A 22 16.49 25.89 21.42
CA ALA A 22 16.22 24.84 22.41
C ALA A 22 17.35 23.79 22.39
N ASP A 23 17.48 23.06 23.51
CA ASP A 23 18.09 21.74 23.48
C ASP A 23 17.34 20.85 22.47
N LEU A 24 17.92 19.73 22.10
CA LEU A 24 17.50 18.97 20.94
C LEU A 24 16.62 17.78 21.35
N GLY A 25 15.72 17.32 20.47
CA GLY A 25 14.80 16.22 20.76
C GLY A 25 13.45 16.65 21.36
N TYR A 26 12.99 17.85 20.97
CA TYR A 26 11.74 18.44 21.46
C TYR A 26 10.75 18.74 20.33
N THR A 27 10.81 18.00 19.21
CA THR A 27 9.93 18.22 18.06
C THR A 27 8.53 17.60 18.20
N GLY A 28 8.33 16.74 19.21
CA GLY A 28 7.14 15.89 19.32
C GLY A 28 7.14 14.68 18.40
N ALA A 29 8.26 14.36 17.74
CA ALA A 29 8.42 13.12 16.99
C ALA A 29 8.31 11.88 17.92
N PRO A 30 7.99 10.69 17.40
CA PRO A 30 7.97 9.47 18.19
C PRO A 30 9.29 9.24 18.96
N GLY A 31 9.21 9.12 20.28
CA GLY A 31 10.37 8.98 21.16
C GLY A 31 11.00 10.29 21.64
N GLU A 32 10.44 11.45 21.26
CA GLU A 32 10.88 12.79 21.69
C GLU A 32 9.86 13.47 22.60
N SER A 33 10.33 14.49 23.32
CA SER A 33 9.46 15.37 24.11
C SER A 33 8.97 16.56 23.26
N THR A 34 8.36 17.55 23.89
CA THR A 34 7.97 18.83 23.27
C THR A 34 8.48 20.00 24.11
N CYS A 35 8.25 21.24 23.67
CA CYS A 35 8.62 22.41 24.46
C CYS A 35 7.98 22.44 25.87
N LEU A 36 6.92 21.64 26.13
CA LEU A 36 6.33 21.49 27.47
C LEU A 36 7.31 20.99 28.53
N TYR A 37 8.39 20.31 28.13
CA TYR A 37 9.42 19.88 29.08
C TYR A 37 9.99 21.06 29.90
N CYS A 38 10.09 22.23 29.26
CA CYS A 38 10.57 23.46 29.89
C CYS A 38 9.44 24.43 30.21
N HIS A 39 8.43 24.49 29.35
CA HIS A 39 7.28 25.37 29.48
C HIS A 39 6.11 24.64 30.15
N VAL A 40 6.34 24.20 31.38
CA VAL A 40 5.49 23.25 32.12
C VAL A 40 4.10 23.79 32.49
N ASP A 41 3.96 25.11 32.56
CA ASP A 41 2.68 25.78 32.87
C ASP A 41 1.76 25.87 31.64
N ALA A 42 2.28 25.60 30.44
CA ALA A 42 1.51 25.58 29.22
C ALA A 42 0.75 24.25 29.07
N THR A 43 -0.38 24.28 28.38
CA THR A 43 -1.06 23.07 27.91
C THR A 43 -0.89 22.96 26.40
N LEU A 44 -0.49 21.78 25.92
CA LEU A 44 -0.16 21.56 24.51
C LEU A 44 -1.35 21.92 23.61
N ASN A 45 -1.10 22.72 22.56
CA ASN A 45 -2.09 23.08 21.53
C ASN A 45 -3.37 23.74 22.08
N SER A 46 -3.28 24.45 23.21
CA SER A 46 -4.46 25.01 23.91
C SER A 46 -4.54 26.53 23.92
N GLY A 47 -3.48 27.23 23.51
CA GLY A 47 -3.50 28.68 23.39
C GLY A 47 -4.34 29.16 22.20
N GLY A 48 -4.47 30.48 22.03
CA GLY A 48 -5.29 31.09 20.96
C GLY A 48 -4.66 31.05 19.55
N GLY A 49 -3.64 30.22 19.36
CA GLY A 49 -2.73 30.21 18.23
C GLY A 49 -2.59 28.86 17.53
N SER A 50 -1.59 28.72 16.66
CA SER A 50 -1.31 27.48 15.93
C SER A 50 0.11 27.41 15.40
N LEU A 51 0.62 26.19 15.19
CA LEU A 51 1.87 25.92 14.47
C LEU A 51 1.57 25.23 13.13
N LYS A 52 2.17 25.73 12.06
CA LYS A 52 2.04 25.18 10.70
C LYS A 52 3.42 24.99 10.07
N VAL A 53 3.61 23.85 9.41
CA VAL A 53 4.75 23.59 8.51
C VAL A 53 4.19 23.42 7.10
N GLU A 54 4.86 23.98 6.10
CA GLU A 54 4.48 23.86 4.69
C GLU A 54 5.70 23.83 3.77
N LEU A 55 5.56 23.12 2.66
CA LEU A 55 6.52 23.11 1.55
C LEU A 55 6.04 24.14 0.52
N LEU A 56 6.79 25.22 0.32
CA LEU A 56 6.29 26.38 -0.44
C LEU A 56 6.24 26.17 -1.95
N ASN A 57 7.02 25.23 -2.47
CA ASN A 57 7.23 25.05 -3.90
C ASN A 57 6.72 23.72 -4.46
N ALA A 58 6.09 22.86 -3.65
CA ALA A 58 5.57 21.57 -4.10
C ALA A 58 4.60 20.94 -3.08
N THR A 59 3.79 19.99 -3.53
CA THR A 59 2.95 19.12 -2.68
C THR A 59 3.52 17.71 -2.50
N THR A 60 4.52 17.35 -3.31
CA THR A 60 5.37 16.15 -3.21
C THR A 60 6.84 16.57 -3.29
N TYR A 61 7.78 15.70 -2.95
CA TYR A 61 9.21 16.01 -3.08
C TYR A 61 9.85 15.21 -4.22
N THR A 62 10.73 15.82 -5.01
CA THR A 62 11.54 15.06 -5.96
C THR A 62 12.82 14.62 -5.26
N PRO A 63 13.23 13.34 -5.33
CA PRO A 63 14.45 12.87 -4.69
C PRO A 63 15.69 13.72 -5.01
N GLY A 64 16.47 14.06 -3.99
CA GLY A 64 17.67 14.90 -4.08
C GLY A 64 17.42 16.38 -4.38
N GLN A 65 16.20 16.79 -4.70
CA GLN A 65 15.87 18.19 -4.98
C GLN A 65 15.83 19.01 -3.68
N GLN A 66 16.26 20.27 -3.77
CA GLN A 66 16.08 21.23 -2.68
C GLN A 66 14.71 21.89 -2.75
N HIS A 67 14.02 21.91 -1.62
CA HIS A 67 12.72 22.54 -1.41
C HIS A 67 12.82 23.62 -0.33
N ARG A 68 11.87 24.55 -0.35
CA ARG A 68 11.75 25.59 0.66
C ARG A 68 10.64 25.24 1.64
N LEU A 69 11.01 25.14 2.91
CA LEU A 69 10.09 24.93 4.02
C LEU A 69 9.78 26.27 4.69
N ARG A 70 8.53 26.42 5.12
CA ARG A 70 8.11 27.51 5.99
C ARG A 70 7.50 26.94 7.26
N VAL A 71 7.93 27.47 8.40
CA VAL A 71 7.34 27.24 9.71
C VAL A 71 6.67 28.54 10.13
N THR A 72 5.36 28.49 10.41
CA THR A 72 4.59 29.65 10.89
C THR A 72 4.00 29.32 12.25
N LEU A 73 4.34 30.14 13.25
CA LEU A 73 3.77 30.05 14.59
C LEU A 73 2.99 31.33 14.87
N SER A 74 1.69 31.20 15.13
CA SER A 74 0.81 32.32 15.49
C SER A 74 0.30 32.16 16.91
N ASP A 75 0.19 33.29 17.62
CA ASP A 75 -0.51 33.40 18.91
C ASP A 75 -0.79 34.89 19.19
N PRO A 76 -2.04 35.30 19.50
CA PRO A 76 -2.35 36.71 19.77
C PRO A 76 -1.59 37.30 20.97
N ASN A 77 -1.24 36.47 21.95
CA ASN A 77 -0.47 36.85 23.14
C ASN A 77 1.04 36.68 22.94
N GLY A 78 1.47 36.03 21.86
CA GLY A 78 2.88 35.83 21.55
C GLY A 78 3.62 37.14 21.31
N ARG A 79 4.75 37.30 21.99
CA ARG A 79 5.67 38.45 21.92
C ARG A 79 7.12 38.02 21.74
N ARG A 80 7.41 36.73 21.80
CA ARG A 80 8.70 36.12 21.48
C ARG A 80 8.47 34.68 21.04
N TRP A 81 9.32 34.16 20.17
CA TRP A 81 9.00 32.96 19.42
C TRP A 81 10.16 31.97 19.39
N GLY A 82 9.83 30.69 19.40
CA GLY A 82 10.80 29.62 19.22
C GLY A 82 10.15 28.41 18.55
N PHE A 83 10.97 27.58 17.93
CA PHE A 83 10.55 26.33 17.33
C PHE A 83 11.68 25.33 17.29
N GLN A 84 11.32 24.06 17.19
CA GLN A 84 12.21 23.00 16.75
C GLN A 84 11.53 22.18 15.66
N LEU A 85 12.28 21.86 14.60
CA LEU A 85 11.81 21.05 13.47
C LEU A 85 12.80 19.93 13.17
N SER A 86 12.29 18.73 12.83
CA SER A 86 13.09 17.66 12.23
C SER A 86 12.36 17.02 11.04
N ALA A 87 13.12 16.42 10.12
CA ALA A 87 12.59 15.69 8.95
C ALA A 87 12.93 14.19 9.06
N ARG A 88 11.91 13.33 9.01
CA ARG A 88 12.00 11.89 9.32
C ARG A 88 11.40 11.01 8.23
N ARG A 89 11.86 9.76 8.15
CA ARG A 89 11.25 8.75 7.27
C ARG A 89 9.92 8.30 7.86
N ALA A 90 8.84 8.25 7.08
CA ALA A 90 7.55 7.78 7.58
C ALA A 90 7.61 6.31 8.06
N ALA A 91 8.33 5.46 7.31
CA ALA A 91 8.51 4.04 7.65
C ALA A 91 9.43 3.80 8.86
N ALA A 92 10.26 4.80 9.22
CA ALA A 92 11.18 4.73 10.35
C ALA A 92 11.32 6.12 11.00
N PRO A 93 10.36 6.55 11.83
CA PRO A 93 10.26 7.95 12.31
C PRO A 93 11.43 8.40 13.19
N THR A 94 12.26 7.47 13.67
CA THR A 94 13.50 7.77 14.41
C THR A 94 14.65 8.15 13.49
N GLN A 95 14.58 7.82 12.19
CA GLN A 95 15.63 8.05 11.20
C GLN A 95 15.42 9.35 10.43
N ARG A 96 16.52 10.03 10.12
CA ARG A 96 16.54 11.24 9.29
C ARG A 96 16.08 10.99 7.85
N ALA A 97 15.40 11.97 7.27
CA ALA A 97 15.12 12.06 5.84
C ALA A 97 15.52 13.43 5.25
N GLY A 98 16.47 13.42 4.31
CA GLY A 98 16.98 14.63 3.65
C GLY A 98 17.87 15.50 4.54
N THR A 99 18.21 16.72 4.11
CA THR A 99 19.15 17.61 4.80
C THR A 99 18.56 19.00 4.99
N LEU A 100 18.54 19.51 6.22
CA LEU A 100 18.14 20.89 6.51
C LEU A 100 19.34 21.85 6.37
N ALA A 101 19.09 23.04 5.85
CA ALA A 101 20.06 24.13 5.71
C ALA A 101 19.38 25.50 5.90
N SER A 102 20.08 26.45 6.50
CA SER A 102 19.65 27.86 6.63
C SER A 102 20.84 28.75 6.98
N GLU A 103 20.75 30.04 6.65
CA GLU A 103 21.72 31.07 7.03
C GLU A 103 21.34 31.80 8.34
N ASN A 104 20.05 31.79 8.70
CA ASN A 104 19.51 32.59 9.82
C ASN A 104 18.85 31.75 10.93
N ILE A 105 18.88 30.42 10.78
CA ILE A 105 18.33 29.42 11.70
C ILE A 105 19.46 28.48 12.08
N THR A 106 19.50 28.06 13.34
CA THR A 106 20.52 27.13 13.83
C THR A 106 20.15 25.72 13.39
N ILE A 107 21.06 25.03 12.69
CA ILE A 107 20.91 23.61 12.33
C ILE A 107 21.91 22.78 13.16
N LEU A 108 21.41 21.87 13.98
CA LEU A 108 22.21 21.04 14.88
C LEU A 108 22.01 19.54 14.56
N ARG A 109 23.04 18.73 14.80
CA ARG A 109 23.03 17.26 14.68
C ARG A 109 23.37 16.65 16.04
N ILE A 110 22.73 15.53 16.42
CA ILE A 110 23.08 14.81 17.67
C ILE A 110 23.47 13.36 17.44
N ASP A 111 22.60 12.58 16.82
CA ASP A 111 22.63 11.13 17.02
C ASP A 111 23.59 10.46 16.04
N PRO A 112 24.69 9.82 16.48
CA PRO A 112 25.56 9.07 15.58
C PRO A 112 24.86 7.84 14.96
N ALA A 113 23.83 7.29 15.63
CA ALA A 113 23.10 6.10 15.17
C ALA A 113 22.07 6.42 14.08
N ASN A 114 21.32 7.53 14.21
CA ASN A 114 20.24 7.89 13.28
C ASN A 114 20.47 9.24 12.54
N ASN A 115 21.56 9.95 12.83
CA ASN A 115 22.06 11.18 12.21
C ASN A 115 21.02 12.29 12.02
N VAL A 116 20.12 12.45 12.98
CA VAL A 116 19.00 13.39 12.93
C VAL A 116 19.47 14.84 12.98
N GLN A 117 18.87 15.69 12.14
CA GLN A 117 19.03 17.14 12.17
C GLN A 117 17.82 17.83 12.81
N TYR A 118 18.11 18.87 13.58
CA TYR A 118 17.12 19.76 14.16
C TYR A 118 17.39 21.20 13.71
N ALA A 119 16.33 21.89 13.29
CA ALA A 119 16.36 23.32 13.05
C ALA A 119 15.72 24.05 14.24
N ASN A 120 16.40 25.08 14.76
CA ASN A 120 15.97 25.90 15.89
C ASN A 120 16.15 27.39 15.59
N GLN A 121 15.37 28.25 16.25
CA GLN A 121 15.56 29.70 16.16
C GLN A 121 16.95 30.14 16.65
N THR A 122 17.45 31.23 16.08
CA THR A 122 18.58 32.00 16.64
C THR A 122 18.06 33.09 17.59
N SER A 123 18.95 33.78 18.31
CA SER A 123 18.57 34.94 19.13
C SER A 123 17.78 35.98 18.33
N ALA A 124 18.23 36.29 17.11
CA ALA A 124 17.55 37.21 16.20
C ALA A 124 16.23 36.60 15.69
N GLY A 125 16.26 35.31 15.33
CA GLY A 125 15.09 34.53 14.92
C GLY A 125 14.07 34.28 16.03
N SER A 126 14.29 34.75 17.27
CA SER A 126 13.28 34.72 18.32
C SER A 126 12.29 35.89 18.28
N TYR A 127 12.52 36.85 17.38
CA TYR A 127 11.70 38.04 17.12
C TYR A 127 11.17 38.71 18.40
N PRO A 128 12.05 39.23 19.29
CA PRO A 128 11.64 39.81 20.56
C PRO A 128 10.74 41.04 20.35
N GLY A 129 9.58 41.05 21.00
CA GLY A 129 8.57 42.10 20.90
C GLY A 129 7.63 41.98 19.69
N GLN A 130 7.87 41.05 18.76
CA GLN A 130 7.01 40.86 17.60
C GLN A 130 5.67 40.26 18.02
N ALA A 131 4.57 40.92 17.68
CA ALA A 131 3.22 40.51 18.04
C ALA A 131 2.57 39.61 16.98
N GLY A 132 1.72 38.68 17.43
CA GLY A 132 0.76 37.95 16.61
C GLY A 132 1.31 36.69 15.93
N GLN A 133 2.48 36.76 15.28
CA GLN A 133 3.09 35.57 14.65
C GLN A 133 4.59 35.72 14.40
N ALA A 134 5.26 34.58 14.19
CA ALA A 134 6.61 34.47 13.62
C ALA A 134 6.64 33.48 12.46
N VAL A 135 7.54 33.74 11.50
CA VAL A 135 7.73 32.93 10.30
C VAL A 135 9.21 32.65 10.11
N TRP A 136 9.55 31.37 9.93
CA TRP A 136 10.90 30.92 9.60
C TRP A 136 10.90 30.19 8.26
N GLU A 137 11.88 30.48 7.43
CA GLU A 137 12.11 29.75 6.18
C GLU A 137 13.48 29.07 6.20
N LEU A 138 13.50 27.82 5.75
CA LEU A 138 14.71 27.02 5.64
C LEU A 138 14.68 26.20 4.34
N LEU A 139 15.85 25.77 3.93
CA LEU A 139 16.00 24.87 2.79
C LEU A 139 16.05 23.43 3.30
N TRP A 140 15.40 22.53 2.57
CA TRP A 140 15.47 21.10 2.79
C TRP A 140 15.81 20.40 1.48
N THR A 141 16.96 19.74 1.45
CA THR A 141 17.32 18.84 0.34
C THR A 141 16.70 17.48 0.61
N ALA A 142 15.77 17.06 -0.25
CA ALA A 142 15.09 15.78 -0.17
C ALA A 142 16.07 14.59 -0.14
N PRO A 143 15.67 13.45 0.47
CA PRO A 143 16.50 12.25 0.47
C PRO A 143 16.68 11.67 -0.94
N THR A 144 17.55 10.67 -1.07
CA THR A 144 17.70 9.88 -2.30
C THR A 144 16.42 9.11 -2.63
N ALA A 145 16.28 8.65 -3.86
CA ALA A 145 15.06 7.97 -4.31
C ALA A 145 14.82 6.65 -3.57
N GLY A 146 13.55 6.28 -3.40
CA GLY A 146 13.10 5.04 -2.75
C GLY A 146 12.99 5.12 -1.22
N GLU A 147 13.01 6.33 -0.66
CA GLU A 147 12.92 6.57 0.78
C GLU A 147 11.46 6.74 1.26
N GLY A 148 10.52 6.85 0.32
CA GLY A 148 9.09 6.92 0.59
C GLY A 148 8.67 8.24 1.23
N PRO A 149 7.48 8.31 1.85
CA PRO A 149 7.00 9.54 2.46
C PRO A 149 7.93 10.05 3.56
N VAL A 150 8.07 11.38 3.65
CA VAL A 150 8.83 12.09 4.67
C VAL A 150 7.88 12.84 5.58
N ILE A 151 8.06 12.73 6.90
CA ILE A 151 7.28 13.44 7.90
C ILE A 151 8.17 14.51 8.54
N PHE A 152 7.72 15.76 8.49
CA PHE A 152 8.26 16.85 9.28
C PHE A 152 7.53 16.92 10.62
N PHE A 153 8.27 16.88 11.72
CA PHE A 153 7.74 17.11 13.06
C PHE A 153 8.21 18.46 13.56
N ALA A 154 7.31 19.26 14.13
CA ALA A 154 7.66 20.53 14.74
C ALA A 154 6.94 20.77 16.07
N ALA A 155 7.67 21.39 16.99
CA ALA A 155 7.11 22.03 18.18
C ALA A 155 7.48 23.51 18.19
N GLY A 156 6.64 24.35 18.78
CA GLY A 156 6.80 25.80 18.83
C GLY A 156 6.39 26.38 20.18
N ASN A 157 7.10 27.40 20.63
CA ASN A 157 6.78 28.16 21.83
C ASN A 157 6.46 29.60 21.47
N ALA A 158 5.25 30.04 21.80
CA ALA A 158 4.81 31.43 21.73
C ALA A 158 4.89 32.03 23.13
N GLY A 159 5.99 32.74 23.40
CA GLY A 159 6.25 33.32 24.71
C GLY A 159 5.81 34.77 24.84
N ASN A 160 5.58 35.21 26.07
CA ASN A 160 5.14 36.57 26.38
C ASN A 160 6.29 37.60 26.52
N ASN A 161 7.52 37.17 26.22
CA ASN A 161 8.76 37.98 26.26
C ASN A 161 9.22 38.44 27.66
N ASN A 162 8.73 37.84 28.74
CA ASN A 162 9.16 38.13 30.13
C ASN A 162 10.49 37.45 30.54
N LEU A 163 11.08 36.65 29.65
CA LEU A 163 12.30 35.86 29.86
C LEU A 163 12.17 34.73 30.91
N THR A 164 10.95 34.34 31.27
CA THR A 164 10.65 33.15 32.07
C THR A 164 9.87 32.13 31.23
N VAL A 165 9.64 30.94 31.77
CA VAL A 165 8.85 29.89 31.11
C VAL A 165 7.34 30.04 31.32
N SER A 166 6.94 30.96 32.20
CA SER A 166 5.57 31.11 32.66
C SER A 166 4.77 32.04 31.75
N GLY A 167 3.52 31.65 31.46
CA GLY A 167 2.62 32.39 30.59
C GLY A 167 2.95 32.26 29.10
N ASP A 168 3.68 31.22 28.73
CA ASP A 168 3.96 30.84 27.34
C ASP A 168 2.92 29.83 26.84
N ALA A 169 2.77 29.71 25.51
CA ALA A 169 1.92 28.71 24.87
C ALA A 169 2.74 27.79 23.95
N VAL A 170 2.50 26.49 24.05
CA VAL A 170 3.23 25.46 23.29
C VAL A 170 2.33 24.79 22.26
N TYR A 171 2.84 24.64 21.05
CA TYR A 171 2.15 24.04 19.92
C TYR A 171 3.00 22.95 19.27
N THR A 172 2.36 21.94 18.69
CA THR A 172 3.00 20.93 17.84
C THR A 172 2.24 20.76 16.55
N THR A 173 2.94 20.31 15.50
CA THR A 173 2.34 19.94 14.22
C THR A 173 3.20 18.91 13.52
N SER A 174 2.62 18.24 12.53
CA SER A 174 3.37 17.39 11.60
C SER A 174 2.86 17.57 10.17
N LEU A 175 3.75 17.36 9.21
CA LEU A 175 3.46 17.41 7.78
C LEU A 175 4.09 16.20 7.10
N GLU A 176 3.28 15.35 6.49
CA GLU A 176 3.75 14.27 5.63
C GLU A 176 3.77 14.70 4.16
N ILE A 177 4.88 14.44 3.46
CA ILE A 177 5.07 14.73 2.04
C ILE A 177 5.49 13.45 1.32
N ALA A 178 4.73 13.07 0.28
CA ALA A 178 5.04 11.92 -0.55
C ALA A 178 6.22 12.17 -1.50
N GLU A 179 6.97 11.10 -1.79
CA GLU A 179 8.01 11.09 -2.81
C GLU A 179 7.37 11.14 -4.21
N SER A 180 7.80 12.10 -5.03
CA SER A 180 7.44 12.23 -6.43
C SER A 180 8.16 11.18 -7.26
N GLY A 181 7.44 10.52 -8.18
CA GLY A 181 7.99 9.45 -9.00
C GLY A 181 8.19 8.12 -8.26
N ALA A 182 7.74 7.99 -7.01
CA ALA A 182 7.60 6.68 -6.39
C ALA A 182 6.59 5.85 -7.19
N ALA A 183 6.97 4.63 -7.55
CA ALA A 183 6.05 3.74 -8.25
C ALA A 183 4.81 3.50 -7.37
N PRO A 184 3.59 3.61 -7.91
CA PRO A 184 2.39 3.32 -7.14
C PRO A 184 2.44 1.88 -6.62
N PRO A 185 1.95 1.62 -5.40
CA PRO A 185 1.90 0.26 -4.87
C PRO A 185 1.04 -0.61 -5.80
N LEU A 186 1.51 -1.82 -6.08
CA LEU A 186 0.80 -2.80 -6.90
C LEU A 186 0.03 -3.78 -6.00
N THR A 187 -1.24 -3.96 -6.31
CA THR A 187 -2.08 -5.02 -5.75
C THR A 187 -1.98 -6.26 -6.65
N SER A 188 -1.80 -7.43 -6.04
CA SER A 188 -1.68 -8.68 -6.77
C SER A 188 -3.06 -9.27 -7.09
N PHE A 189 -3.29 -9.55 -8.38
CA PHE A 189 -4.44 -10.26 -8.91
C PHE A 189 -3.99 -11.52 -9.64
N LEU A 190 -4.90 -12.47 -9.79
CA LEU A 190 -4.63 -13.79 -10.35
C LEU A 190 -5.61 -14.07 -11.48
N LEU A 191 -5.09 -14.64 -12.56
CA LEU A 191 -5.86 -15.36 -13.55
C LEU A 191 -5.56 -16.85 -13.35
N PRO A 192 -6.44 -17.62 -12.66
CA PRO A 192 -6.14 -19.00 -12.26
C PRO A 192 -5.91 -19.99 -13.41
N GLN A 193 -6.28 -19.60 -14.64
CA GLN A 193 -6.08 -20.40 -15.83
C GLN A 193 -5.64 -19.51 -17.01
N TYR A 194 -4.61 -19.92 -17.72
CA TYR A 194 -4.07 -19.25 -18.90
C TYR A 194 -3.76 -20.33 -19.93
N VAL A 195 -4.51 -20.34 -21.03
CA VAL A 195 -4.46 -21.41 -22.02
C VAL A 195 -4.36 -20.87 -23.43
N PHE A 196 -3.54 -21.52 -24.25
CA PHE A 196 -3.37 -21.17 -25.66
C PHE A 196 -2.83 -22.33 -26.48
N GLY A 197 -3.00 -22.24 -27.80
CA GLY A 197 -2.54 -23.25 -28.74
C GLY A 197 -3.56 -24.36 -29.03
N PRO A 198 -3.22 -25.29 -29.95
CA PRO A 198 -4.12 -26.33 -30.42
C PRO A 198 -4.16 -27.55 -29.47
N GLN A 199 -5.35 -28.12 -29.28
CA GLN A 199 -5.62 -29.39 -28.63
C GLN A 199 -6.05 -30.46 -29.64
N SER A 200 -6.28 -31.69 -29.17
CA SER A 200 -6.85 -32.77 -29.97
C SER A 200 -8.22 -32.37 -30.56
N GLY A 201 -8.55 -32.94 -31.72
CA GLY A 201 -9.81 -32.63 -32.42
C GLY A 201 -9.83 -31.27 -33.13
N GLY A 202 -8.70 -30.58 -33.24
CA GLY A 202 -8.58 -29.30 -33.96
C GLY A 202 -9.03 -28.07 -33.14
N THR A 203 -9.47 -28.27 -31.89
CA THR A 203 -9.79 -27.19 -30.97
C THR A 203 -8.56 -26.31 -30.72
N ARG A 204 -8.71 -24.98 -30.78
CA ARG A 204 -7.65 -24.02 -30.45
C ARG A 204 -8.13 -23.09 -29.35
N TRP A 205 -7.25 -22.84 -28.40
CA TRP A 205 -7.48 -21.87 -27.32
C TRP A 205 -6.67 -20.60 -27.55
N THR A 206 -7.23 -19.47 -27.13
CA THR A 206 -6.56 -18.18 -27.02
C THR A 206 -7.02 -17.51 -25.74
N THR A 207 -6.09 -16.91 -25.01
CA THR A 207 -6.43 -16.06 -23.85
C THR A 207 -6.15 -14.60 -24.19
N LEU A 208 -7.15 -13.76 -23.97
CA LEU A 208 -7.06 -12.30 -24.05
C LEU A 208 -7.13 -11.73 -22.64
N ILE A 209 -6.33 -10.73 -22.32
CA ILE A 209 -6.40 -9.99 -21.06
C ILE A 209 -6.64 -8.52 -21.41
N TYR A 210 -7.71 -7.96 -20.89
CA TYR A 210 -8.08 -6.57 -21.05
C TYR A 210 -7.81 -5.82 -19.75
N LEU A 211 -7.09 -4.71 -19.85
CA LEU A 211 -6.76 -3.83 -18.74
C LEU A 211 -7.18 -2.40 -19.09
N HIS A 212 -7.63 -1.64 -18.11
CA HIS A 212 -8.00 -0.23 -18.27
C HIS A 212 -7.48 0.61 -17.12
N ASN A 213 -6.77 1.69 -17.43
CA ASN A 213 -6.36 2.70 -16.46
C ASN A 213 -7.43 3.80 -16.37
N SER A 214 -8.17 3.84 -15.26
CA SER A 214 -9.21 4.85 -15.04
C SER A 214 -8.68 6.18 -14.49
N THR A 215 -7.37 6.31 -14.26
CA THR A 215 -6.75 7.50 -13.67
C THR A 215 -6.26 8.48 -14.75
N ASN A 216 -5.82 9.66 -14.30
CA ASN A 216 -5.15 10.65 -15.16
C ASN A 216 -3.62 10.52 -15.12
N GLU A 217 -3.09 9.51 -14.41
CA GLU A 217 -1.65 9.28 -14.26
C GLU A 217 -1.25 8.00 -15.00
N PRO A 218 0.00 7.89 -15.50
CA PRO A 218 0.52 6.62 -16.01
C PRO A 218 0.50 5.53 -14.94
N ALA A 219 0.10 4.32 -15.32
CA ALA A 219 -0.06 3.20 -14.40
C ALA A 219 0.86 2.03 -14.79
N PRO A 220 1.97 1.80 -14.06
CA PRO A 220 2.83 0.65 -14.31
C PRO A 220 2.11 -0.64 -13.91
N ILE A 221 2.21 -1.68 -14.73
CA ILE A 221 1.66 -3.01 -14.48
C ILE A 221 2.74 -4.06 -14.63
N THR A 222 2.58 -5.18 -13.91
CA THR A 222 3.45 -6.34 -14.03
C THR A 222 2.64 -7.61 -14.29
N LEU A 223 3.24 -8.55 -15.02
CA LEU A 223 2.65 -9.84 -15.38
C LEU A 223 3.69 -10.92 -15.10
N HIS A 224 3.28 -12.00 -14.45
CA HIS A 224 4.10 -13.20 -14.27
C HIS A 224 3.32 -14.41 -14.74
N TYR A 225 3.75 -14.97 -15.86
CA TYR A 225 3.21 -16.18 -16.45
C TYR A 225 3.91 -17.40 -15.86
N ARG A 226 3.12 -18.32 -15.31
CA ARG A 226 3.62 -19.56 -14.68
C ARG A 226 2.96 -20.78 -15.27
N ALA A 227 3.71 -21.87 -15.33
CA ALA A 227 3.21 -23.18 -15.69
C ALA A 227 2.36 -23.78 -14.54
N ASP A 228 1.71 -24.91 -14.80
CA ASP A 228 0.80 -25.56 -13.85
C ASP A 228 1.49 -25.98 -12.54
N ASP A 229 2.79 -26.27 -12.60
CA ASP A 229 3.65 -26.62 -11.47
C ASP A 229 4.25 -25.41 -10.72
N GLY A 230 3.96 -24.20 -11.19
CA GLY A 230 4.46 -22.94 -10.62
C GLY A 230 5.80 -22.45 -11.17
N ALA A 231 6.45 -23.22 -12.05
CA ALA A 231 7.64 -22.78 -12.76
C ALA A 231 7.32 -21.61 -13.71
N ASP A 232 8.36 -20.88 -14.13
CA ASP A 232 8.21 -19.80 -15.11
C ASP A 232 7.76 -20.36 -16.47
N LEU A 233 6.67 -19.83 -17.02
CA LEU A 233 6.14 -20.29 -18.30
C LEU A 233 6.97 -19.70 -19.45
N ASN A 234 7.51 -20.58 -20.30
CA ASN A 234 8.29 -20.14 -21.45
C ASN A 234 7.39 -19.57 -22.55
N ILE A 235 7.32 -18.23 -22.63
CA ILE A 235 6.58 -17.49 -23.67
C ILE A 235 7.49 -16.42 -24.31
N PRO A 236 7.20 -15.98 -25.55
CA PRO A 236 7.86 -14.82 -26.15
C PRO A 236 7.80 -13.59 -25.22
N GLY A 237 8.95 -12.92 -25.04
CA GLY A 237 9.10 -11.81 -24.10
C GLY A 237 9.45 -12.23 -22.66
N GLY A 238 9.53 -13.54 -22.38
CA GLY A 238 9.86 -14.07 -21.06
C GLY A 238 8.64 -14.20 -20.15
N ALA A 239 8.80 -14.98 -19.08
CA ALA A 239 7.75 -15.29 -18.11
C ALA A 239 7.33 -14.08 -17.24
N GLN A 240 8.22 -13.10 -17.08
CA GLN A 240 7.96 -11.89 -16.32
C GLN A 240 8.00 -10.70 -17.28
N GLN A 241 6.91 -9.93 -17.31
CA GLN A 241 6.75 -8.80 -18.21
C GLN A 241 6.25 -7.59 -17.42
N SER A 242 6.60 -6.40 -17.88
CA SER A 242 6.11 -5.14 -17.33
C SER A 242 5.84 -4.15 -18.44
N THR A 243 4.85 -3.29 -18.23
CA THR A 243 4.53 -2.18 -19.14
C THR A 243 3.85 -1.07 -18.34
N THR A 244 3.61 0.08 -18.96
CA THR A 244 2.88 1.20 -18.35
C THR A 244 1.69 1.55 -19.22
N LEU A 245 0.50 1.56 -18.63
CA LEU A 245 -0.70 2.10 -19.24
C LEU A 245 -0.66 3.63 -19.15
N ALA A 246 -0.81 4.31 -20.28
CA ALA A 246 -1.02 5.75 -20.30
C ALA A 246 -2.32 6.13 -19.57
N PRO A 247 -2.48 7.41 -19.17
CA PRO A 247 -3.74 7.91 -18.62
C PRO A 247 -4.93 7.55 -19.53
N ARG A 248 -6.01 7.02 -18.94
CA ARG A 248 -7.24 6.61 -19.67
C ARG A 248 -7.07 5.53 -20.73
N GLU A 249 -5.91 4.88 -20.80
CA GLU A 249 -5.65 3.84 -21.80
C GLU A 249 -6.37 2.53 -21.47
N SER A 250 -6.77 1.81 -22.53
CA SER A 250 -7.13 0.41 -22.46
C SER A 250 -6.14 -0.42 -23.27
N LEU A 251 -5.63 -1.50 -22.68
CA LEU A 251 -4.68 -2.42 -23.30
C LEU A 251 -5.32 -3.80 -23.44
N ARG A 252 -5.12 -4.42 -24.60
CA ARG A 252 -5.43 -5.83 -24.85
C ARG A 252 -4.13 -6.61 -25.03
N LEU A 253 -3.88 -7.53 -24.13
CA LEU A 253 -2.82 -8.53 -24.25
C LEU A 253 -3.40 -9.81 -24.81
N GLN A 254 -2.72 -10.45 -25.75
CA GLN A 254 -3.15 -11.70 -26.35
C GLN A 254 -2.08 -12.76 -26.12
N SER A 255 -2.50 -13.98 -25.81
CA SER A 255 -1.59 -15.11 -25.72
C SER A 255 -0.86 -15.37 -27.03
N PRO A 256 0.40 -15.81 -27.00
CA PRO A 256 1.15 -16.11 -28.22
C PRO A 256 0.45 -17.16 -29.08
N ASP A 257 0.74 -17.12 -30.38
CA ASP A 257 0.43 -18.26 -31.25
C ASP A 257 1.40 -19.40 -30.97
N ALA A 258 0.85 -20.55 -30.60
CA ALA A 258 1.62 -21.77 -30.33
C ALA A 258 1.25 -22.90 -31.28
N ALA A 259 2.25 -23.76 -31.53
CA ALA A 259 2.10 -25.02 -32.27
C ALA A 259 1.59 -26.17 -31.39
N SER A 260 1.72 -26.05 -30.07
CA SER A 260 1.26 -27.02 -29.06
C SER A 260 0.35 -26.33 -28.04
N PHE A 261 -0.48 -27.12 -27.35
CA PHE A 261 -1.27 -26.62 -26.23
C PHE A 261 -0.38 -26.26 -25.04
N PHE A 262 -0.66 -25.12 -24.43
CA PHE A 262 -0.06 -24.68 -23.17
C PHE A 262 -1.16 -24.39 -22.14
N SER A 263 -0.83 -24.70 -20.89
CA SER A 263 -1.63 -24.43 -19.70
C SER A 263 -0.73 -23.78 -18.65
N GLY A 264 -1.27 -22.79 -17.96
CA GLY A 264 -0.56 -22.04 -16.93
C GLY A 264 -1.49 -21.09 -16.19
N TRP A 265 -0.93 -20.12 -15.49
CA TRP A 265 -1.69 -19.07 -14.82
C TRP A 265 -0.91 -17.76 -14.85
N VAL A 266 -1.58 -16.64 -14.55
CA VAL A 266 -0.93 -15.32 -14.57
C VAL A 266 -1.13 -14.62 -13.23
N GLN A 267 -0.05 -14.12 -12.66
CA GLN A 267 -0.10 -13.12 -11.60
C GLN A 267 0.01 -11.72 -12.23
N LEU A 268 -0.88 -10.81 -11.85
CA LEU A 268 -0.89 -9.43 -12.32
C LEU A 268 -0.65 -8.49 -11.14
N GLY A 269 0.34 -7.62 -11.22
CA GLY A 269 0.51 -6.50 -10.30
C GLY A 269 -0.14 -5.26 -10.90
N LEU A 270 -1.26 -4.81 -10.31
CA LEU A 270 -2.05 -3.69 -10.80
C LEU A 270 -2.10 -2.56 -9.75
N PRO A 271 -1.80 -1.31 -10.11
CA PRO A 271 -1.91 -0.19 -9.19
C PRO A 271 -3.39 0.21 -8.99
N ALA A 272 -3.65 1.03 -7.98
CA ALA A 272 -4.98 1.59 -7.75
C ALA A 272 -5.51 2.31 -9.01
N GLY A 273 -6.77 2.06 -9.36
CA GLY A 273 -7.42 2.65 -10.54
C GLY A 273 -7.21 1.88 -11.84
N VAL A 274 -6.43 0.80 -11.85
CA VAL A 274 -6.39 -0.17 -12.96
C VAL A 274 -7.34 -1.32 -12.69
N SER A 275 -8.19 -1.63 -13.66
CA SER A 275 -9.11 -2.78 -13.63
C SER A 275 -8.94 -3.66 -14.86
N GLY A 276 -9.46 -4.89 -14.81
CA GLY A 276 -9.35 -5.79 -15.94
C GLY A 276 -10.10 -7.11 -15.80
N TYR A 277 -10.16 -7.83 -16.91
CA TYR A 277 -10.72 -9.17 -17.03
C TYR A 277 -9.99 -9.92 -18.15
N ALA A 278 -10.13 -11.25 -18.16
CA ALA A 278 -9.65 -12.10 -19.24
C ALA A 278 -10.82 -12.63 -20.08
N VAL A 279 -10.52 -13.04 -21.31
CA VAL A 279 -11.44 -13.78 -22.18
C VAL A 279 -10.73 -15.03 -22.65
N PHE A 280 -11.34 -16.19 -22.44
CA PHE A 280 -10.92 -17.41 -23.11
C PHE A 280 -11.74 -17.56 -24.39
N ARG A 281 -11.06 -17.72 -25.50
CA ARG A 281 -11.66 -18.01 -26.80
C ARG A 281 -11.32 -19.44 -27.21
N GLN A 282 -12.35 -20.19 -27.59
CA GLN A 282 -12.23 -21.51 -28.17
C GLN A 282 -12.67 -21.46 -29.64
N SER A 283 -11.79 -21.91 -30.53
CA SER A 283 -12.07 -22.09 -31.95
C SER A 283 -12.10 -23.59 -32.25
N VAL A 284 -13.18 -24.08 -32.85
CA VAL A 284 -13.34 -25.50 -33.23
C VAL A 284 -13.72 -25.56 -34.72
N PRO A 285 -13.03 -26.36 -35.56
CA PRO A 285 -13.36 -26.47 -36.98
C PRO A 285 -14.84 -26.80 -37.20
N GLY A 286 -15.51 -26.03 -38.06
CA GLY A 286 -16.92 -26.21 -38.38
C GLY A 286 -17.90 -25.70 -37.31
N ARG A 287 -17.45 -24.91 -36.34
CA ARG A 287 -18.28 -24.21 -35.36
C ARG A 287 -17.87 -22.75 -35.25
N ASP A 288 -18.80 -21.91 -34.82
CA ASP A 288 -18.47 -20.54 -34.43
C ASP A 288 -17.60 -20.53 -33.17
N ASP A 289 -16.75 -19.52 -33.05
CA ASP A 289 -15.90 -19.33 -31.89
C ASP A 289 -16.75 -19.04 -30.65
N ASN A 290 -16.40 -19.69 -29.54
CA ASN A 290 -17.03 -19.46 -28.25
C ASN A 290 -16.09 -18.70 -27.33
N GLU A 291 -16.63 -17.77 -26.55
CA GLU A 291 -15.86 -16.96 -25.62
C GLU A 291 -16.46 -16.99 -24.21
N ALA A 292 -15.61 -16.96 -23.19
CA ALA A 292 -16.00 -16.82 -21.80
C ALA A 292 -15.20 -15.69 -21.14
N VAL A 293 -15.89 -14.73 -20.52
CA VAL A 293 -15.28 -13.68 -19.70
C VAL A 293 -14.93 -14.23 -18.33
N VAL A 294 -13.69 -14.06 -17.91
CA VAL A 294 -13.15 -14.51 -16.64
C VAL A 294 -12.66 -13.30 -15.85
N LEU A 295 -13.14 -13.17 -14.61
CA LEU A 295 -12.71 -12.10 -13.72
C LEU A 295 -11.34 -12.43 -13.11
N LEU A 296 -10.54 -11.38 -12.86
CA LEU A 296 -9.29 -11.52 -12.11
C LEU A 296 -9.61 -11.70 -10.61
N SER A 297 -9.02 -12.71 -9.98
CA SER A 297 -9.19 -12.99 -8.56
C SER A 297 -8.18 -12.19 -7.73
N PRO A 298 -8.56 -11.54 -6.62
CA PRO A 298 -7.57 -10.97 -5.70
C PRO A 298 -6.68 -12.07 -5.11
N ALA A 299 -5.37 -11.81 -5.01
CA ALA A 299 -4.40 -12.81 -4.56
C ALA A 299 -4.39 -13.05 -3.03
N ASN A 300 -5.20 -12.30 -2.28
CA ASN A 300 -5.25 -12.33 -0.80
C ASN A 300 -6.48 -13.05 -0.24
N GLN A 301 -7.22 -13.78 -1.07
CA GLN A 301 -8.40 -14.54 -0.66
C GLN A 301 -8.03 -15.98 -0.29
N SER A 302 -8.81 -16.63 0.55
CA SER A 302 -8.59 -18.03 0.97
C SER A 302 -9.84 -18.90 0.92
N SER A 303 -11.03 -18.32 0.77
CA SER A 303 -12.32 -19.02 0.73
C SER A 303 -13.18 -18.52 -0.42
N TRP A 304 -13.79 -19.45 -1.16
CA TRP A 304 -14.56 -19.18 -2.35
C TRP A 304 -15.82 -20.05 -2.43
N THR A 305 -16.90 -19.51 -2.97
CA THR A 305 -18.09 -20.26 -3.36
C THR A 305 -18.24 -20.25 -4.87
N LEU A 306 -18.51 -21.43 -5.45
CA LEU A 306 -18.83 -21.60 -6.86
C LEU A 306 -20.19 -22.28 -6.99
N LEU A 307 -21.07 -21.72 -7.82
CA LEU A 307 -22.31 -22.41 -8.21
C LEU A 307 -22.01 -23.41 -9.32
N HIS A 308 -22.64 -24.57 -9.30
CA HIS A 308 -22.42 -25.58 -10.32
C HIS A 308 -23.73 -26.16 -10.87
N ASP A 309 -23.67 -26.60 -12.13
CA ASP A 309 -24.76 -27.26 -12.83
C ASP A 309 -24.17 -28.39 -13.67
N ASP A 310 -24.23 -29.60 -13.12
CA ASP A 310 -23.76 -30.82 -13.76
C ASP A 310 -24.94 -31.68 -14.25
N SER A 311 -26.11 -31.07 -14.46
CA SER A 311 -27.33 -31.71 -14.97
C SER A 311 -27.35 -31.81 -16.51
N GLY A 312 -26.44 -32.61 -17.06
CA GLY A 312 -26.22 -32.74 -18.51
C GLY A 312 -25.20 -31.74 -19.07
N LEU A 313 -24.49 -31.07 -18.17
CA LEU A 313 -23.42 -30.12 -18.45
C LEU A 313 -22.19 -30.53 -17.62
N THR A 314 -21.04 -29.92 -17.89
CA THR A 314 -19.81 -30.22 -17.16
C THR A 314 -19.27 -28.95 -16.52
N THR A 315 -19.08 -28.98 -15.20
CA THR A 315 -18.38 -27.92 -14.49
C THR A 315 -16.88 -28.19 -14.52
N GLY A 316 -16.14 -27.39 -15.28
CA GLY A 316 -14.68 -27.33 -15.26
C GLY A 316 -14.19 -26.37 -14.17
N LEU A 317 -13.05 -26.68 -13.56
CA LEU A 317 -12.52 -25.98 -12.40
C LEU A 317 -11.02 -25.78 -12.53
N ALA A 318 -10.53 -24.61 -12.09
CA ALA A 318 -9.14 -24.41 -11.71
C ALA A 318 -9.04 -23.95 -10.24
N LEU A 319 -8.17 -24.60 -9.46
CA LEU A 319 -7.83 -24.25 -8.09
C LEU A 319 -6.35 -23.87 -8.04
N LEU A 320 -6.04 -22.62 -7.69
CA LEU A 320 -4.68 -22.09 -7.70
C LEU A 320 -4.21 -21.78 -6.29
N ASN A 321 -3.05 -22.32 -5.92
CA ASN A 321 -2.25 -21.83 -4.80
C ASN A 321 -1.23 -20.80 -5.32
N PRO A 322 -1.40 -19.50 -5.08
CA PRO A 322 -0.42 -18.49 -5.48
C PRO A 322 0.76 -18.37 -4.50
N GLY A 323 0.68 -18.99 -3.32
CA GLY A 323 1.64 -18.83 -2.24
C GLY A 323 2.90 -19.66 -2.43
N ASP A 324 3.94 -19.30 -1.66
CA ASP A 324 5.26 -19.94 -1.70
C ASP A 324 5.35 -21.22 -0.86
N THR A 325 4.27 -21.57 -0.18
CA THR A 325 4.15 -22.79 0.64
C THR A 325 3.02 -23.65 0.10
N ALA A 326 3.14 -24.97 0.24
CA ALA A 326 2.04 -25.86 -0.08
C ALA A 326 0.82 -25.60 0.84
N ILE A 327 -0.38 -25.80 0.30
CA ILE A 327 -1.65 -25.64 1.02
C ILE A 327 -2.51 -26.89 0.85
N THR A 328 -3.40 -27.12 1.81
CA THR A 328 -4.50 -28.07 1.69
C THR A 328 -5.78 -27.28 1.41
N VAL A 329 -6.43 -27.58 0.29
CA VAL A 329 -7.73 -27.03 -0.09
C VAL A 329 -8.80 -28.00 0.37
N GLU A 330 -9.61 -27.58 1.33
CA GLU A 330 -10.82 -28.28 1.77
C GLU A 330 -12.01 -27.83 0.91
N TYR A 331 -12.90 -28.74 0.58
CA TYR A 331 -14.11 -28.41 -0.16
C TYR A 331 -15.35 -29.17 0.32
N THR A 332 -16.48 -28.49 0.33
CA THR A 332 -17.79 -29.05 0.69
C THR A 332 -18.84 -28.58 -0.32
N ALA A 333 -19.53 -29.53 -0.93
CA ALA A 333 -20.61 -29.29 -1.86
C ALA A 333 -21.97 -29.47 -1.19
N THR A 334 -22.94 -28.67 -1.61
CA THR A 334 -24.34 -28.76 -1.19
C THR A 334 -25.25 -28.91 -2.40
N ALA A 335 -26.24 -29.80 -2.30
CA ALA A 335 -27.30 -30.00 -3.27
C ALA A 335 -28.63 -29.53 -2.69
N GLY A 336 -29.46 -28.85 -3.50
CA GLY A 336 -30.73 -28.31 -3.05
C GLY A 336 -30.63 -27.49 -1.74
N PRO A 337 -31.74 -27.22 -1.03
CA PRO A 337 -31.68 -26.48 0.23
C PRO A 337 -30.99 -27.29 1.34
N GLY A 338 -29.70 -27.03 1.55
CA GLY A 338 -28.94 -27.40 2.75
C GLY A 338 -28.48 -28.86 2.87
N GLN A 339 -28.65 -29.70 1.85
CA GLN A 339 -28.15 -31.08 1.92
C GLN A 339 -26.70 -31.15 1.47
N ASN A 340 -25.84 -31.80 2.26
CA ASN A 340 -24.46 -32.08 1.88
C ASN A 340 -24.45 -33.08 0.71
N ALA A 341 -23.76 -32.72 -0.37
CA ALA A 341 -23.67 -33.49 -1.60
C ALA A 341 -22.28 -34.10 -1.84
N GLY A 342 -21.33 -33.86 -0.91
CA GLY A 342 -19.98 -34.39 -0.94
C GLY A 342 -18.98 -33.44 -0.29
N SER A 343 -17.85 -33.97 0.17
CA SER A 343 -16.72 -33.18 0.68
C SER A 343 -15.41 -33.93 0.48
N GLY A 344 -14.31 -33.19 0.51
CA GLY A 344 -12.97 -33.75 0.41
C GLY A 344 -11.89 -32.69 0.51
N SER A 345 -10.66 -33.09 0.24
CA SER A 345 -9.51 -32.19 0.25
C SER A 345 -8.50 -32.51 -0.85
N LEU A 346 -7.73 -31.49 -1.22
CA LEU A 346 -6.69 -31.56 -2.25
C LEU A 346 -5.47 -30.78 -1.78
N ASN A 347 -4.29 -31.40 -1.86
CA ASN A 347 -3.04 -30.71 -1.61
C ASN A 347 -2.55 -30.03 -2.90
N LEU A 348 -2.21 -28.74 -2.79
CA LEU A 348 -1.55 -27.97 -3.84
C LEU A 348 -0.16 -27.60 -3.37
N HIS A 349 0.86 -27.86 -4.20
CA HIS A 349 2.21 -27.39 -3.97
C HIS A 349 2.28 -25.86 -4.06
N ALA A 350 3.40 -25.28 -3.60
CA ALA A 350 3.68 -23.86 -3.76
C ALA A 350 3.53 -23.43 -5.23
N ARG A 351 2.82 -22.33 -5.48
CA ARG A 351 2.63 -21.71 -6.81
C ARG A 351 1.96 -22.61 -7.87
N SER A 352 1.44 -23.78 -7.47
CA SER A 352 0.84 -24.75 -8.39
C SER A 352 -0.68 -24.58 -8.48
N LYS A 353 -1.27 -25.15 -9.53
CA LYS A 353 -2.73 -25.27 -9.65
C LYS A 353 -3.17 -26.68 -10.00
N PHE A 354 -4.42 -26.97 -9.67
CA PHE A 354 -5.18 -28.10 -10.20
C PHE A 354 -6.16 -27.59 -11.27
N VAL A 355 -6.32 -28.35 -12.36
CA VAL A 355 -7.35 -28.12 -13.37
C VAL A 355 -8.07 -29.45 -13.64
N GLY A 356 -9.39 -29.44 -13.65
CA GLY A 356 -10.17 -30.65 -13.89
C GLY A 356 -11.68 -30.44 -13.93
N VAL A 357 -12.41 -31.55 -13.94
CA VAL A 357 -13.87 -31.56 -13.82
C VAL A 357 -14.25 -31.65 -12.34
N LEU A 358 -15.24 -30.85 -11.92
CA LEU A 358 -15.68 -30.76 -10.52
C LEU A 358 -16.06 -32.12 -9.93
N SER A 359 -16.88 -32.89 -10.64
CA SER A 359 -17.33 -34.23 -10.20
C SER A 359 -16.22 -35.29 -10.17
N ALA A 360 -15.05 -34.99 -10.74
CA ALA A 360 -13.88 -35.87 -10.68
C ALA A 360 -12.99 -35.63 -9.44
N LEU A 361 -13.27 -34.58 -8.66
CA LEU A 361 -12.59 -34.40 -7.37
C LEU A 361 -12.99 -35.53 -6.40
N PRO A 362 -12.03 -36.03 -5.58
CA PRO A 362 -12.32 -37.05 -4.57
C PRO A 362 -13.51 -36.64 -3.68
N GLY A 363 -14.48 -37.54 -3.56
CA GLY A 363 -15.68 -37.31 -2.72
C GLY A 363 -16.82 -36.53 -3.39
N LEU A 364 -16.70 -36.12 -4.66
CA LEU A 364 -17.72 -35.32 -5.36
C LEU A 364 -18.39 -36.04 -6.56
N SER A 365 -18.21 -37.34 -6.72
CA SER A 365 -18.80 -38.10 -7.84
C SER A 365 -20.33 -38.07 -7.84
N THR A 366 -20.94 -37.90 -6.67
CA THR A 366 -22.39 -37.74 -6.46
C THR A 366 -22.96 -36.44 -7.04
N LEU A 367 -22.12 -35.46 -7.38
CA LEU A 367 -22.56 -34.20 -8.01
C LEU A 367 -22.99 -34.38 -9.46
N ALA A 368 -22.59 -35.48 -10.12
CA ALA A 368 -23.03 -35.74 -11.48
C ALA A 368 -24.57 -35.78 -11.56
N GLY A 369 -25.15 -34.97 -12.46
CA GLY A 369 -26.60 -34.83 -12.59
C GLY A 369 -27.24 -33.82 -11.64
N GLN A 370 -26.48 -33.19 -10.75
CA GLN A 370 -27.00 -32.28 -9.72
C GLN A 370 -26.67 -30.80 -10.00
N ARG A 371 -27.35 -29.92 -9.26
CA ARG A 371 -27.09 -28.47 -9.21
C ARG A 371 -26.92 -28.06 -7.76
N GLY A 372 -26.06 -27.08 -7.52
CA GLY A 372 -25.76 -26.69 -6.15
C GLY A 372 -24.68 -25.63 -6.04
N ALA A 373 -24.11 -25.58 -4.85
CA ALA A 373 -22.97 -24.73 -4.54
C ALA A 373 -21.83 -25.58 -3.96
N ILE A 374 -20.60 -25.19 -4.23
CA ILE A 374 -19.43 -25.75 -3.57
C ILE A 374 -18.61 -24.64 -2.95
N ARG A 375 -18.20 -24.84 -1.70
CA ARG A 375 -17.25 -23.98 -1.01
C ARG A 375 -15.87 -24.62 -1.07
N PHE A 376 -14.87 -23.84 -1.44
CA PHE A 376 -13.44 -24.17 -1.34
C PHE A 376 -12.79 -23.27 -0.29
N SER A 377 -11.90 -23.82 0.54
CA SER A 377 -11.17 -23.04 1.55
C SER A 377 -9.77 -23.58 1.80
N ALA A 378 -8.81 -22.68 1.98
CA ALA A 378 -7.49 -22.98 2.51
C ALA A 378 -7.32 -22.28 3.88
N TYR A 379 -6.99 -23.04 4.93
CA TYR A 379 -6.87 -22.48 6.28
C TYR A 379 -5.59 -21.66 6.48
N ALA A 380 -4.50 -22.04 5.78
CA ALA A 380 -3.22 -21.38 5.83
C ALA A 380 -2.76 -21.05 4.40
N GLY A 381 -2.78 -19.76 4.05
CA GLY A 381 -2.39 -19.28 2.72
C GLY A 381 -3.56 -18.76 1.90
N SER A 382 -3.27 -18.44 0.63
CA SER A 382 -4.24 -17.91 -0.30
C SER A 382 -4.68 -18.98 -1.31
N LEU A 383 -5.87 -18.80 -1.88
CA LEU A 383 -6.47 -19.67 -2.86
C LEU A 383 -7.18 -18.80 -3.89
N ALA A 384 -7.13 -19.18 -5.16
CA ALA A 384 -8.00 -18.61 -6.19
C ALA A 384 -8.75 -19.71 -6.93
N VAL A 385 -10.00 -19.42 -7.30
CA VAL A 385 -10.92 -20.38 -7.93
C VAL A 385 -11.48 -19.81 -9.22
N LEU A 386 -11.50 -20.62 -10.27
CA LEU A 386 -12.13 -20.31 -11.55
C LEU A 386 -13.02 -21.47 -11.96
N GLY A 387 -14.27 -21.17 -12.29
CA GLY A 387 -15.21 -22.14 -12.85
C GLY A 387 -15.58 -21.84 -14.29
N LEU A 388 -15.71 -22.89 -15.10
CA LEU A 388 -16.26 -22.85 -16.44
C LEU A 388 -17.39 -23.89 -16.54
N ARG A 389 -18.42 -23.59 -17.33
CA ARG A 389 -19.53 -24.49 -17.63
C ARG A 389 -19.45 -24.88 -19.10
N PHE A 390 -19.39 -26.18 -19.38
CA PHE A 390 -19.31 -26.72 -20.73
C PHE A 390 -20.60 -27.44 -21.10
N ALA A 391 -21.09 -27.15 -22.31
CA ALA A 391 -22.11 -27.89 -23.03
C ALA A 391 -21.48 -28.59 -24.24
N ALA A 392 -22.28 -29.31 -25.04
CA ALA A 392 -21.78 -30.05 -26.21
C ALA A 392 -21.08 -29.16 -27.27
N SER A 393 -21.51 -27.90 -27.41
CA SER A 393 -21.05 -27.00 -28.47
C SER A 393 -20.59 -25.62 -28.01
N ALA A 394 -20.71 -25.32 -26.72
CA ALA A 394 -20.40 -24.01 -26.17
C ALA A 394 -19.90 -24.13 -24.73
N PHE A 395 -19.23 -23.10 -24.23
CA PHE A 395 -18.85 -22.97 -22.83
C PHE A 395 -19.00 -21.52 -22.39
N THR A 396 -19.12 -21.31 -21.08
CA THR A 396 -19.16 -19.98 -20.47
C THR A 396 -18.51 -20.01 -19.09
N SER A 397 -18.28 -18.84 -18.50
CA SER A 397 -17.73 -18.74 -17.15
C SER A 397 -18.78 -18.93 -16.07
N ILE A 398 -18.31 -19.36 -14.90
CA ILE A 398 -19.08 -19.39 -13.67
C ILE A 398 -18.38 -18.44 -12.69
N PRO A 399 -19.04 -17.35 -12.26
CA PRO A 399 -18.46 -16.45 -11.26
C PRO A 399 -18.18 -17.19 -9.95
N ALA A 400 -16.94 -17.12 -9.48
CA ALA A 400 -16.58 -17.51 -8.12
C ALA A 400 -16.71 -16.29 -7.20
N ALA A 401 -17.37 -16.45 -6.06
CA ALA A 401 -17.51 -15.39 -5.06
C ALA A 401 -16.58 -15.66 -3.88
N ALA A 402 -15.75 -14.68 -3.51
CA ALA A 402 -14.99 -14.75 -2.27
C ALA A 402 -15.96 -14.77 -1.07
N VAL A 403 -15.57 -15.50 -0.02
CA VAL A 403 -16.34 -15.56 1.24
C VAL A 403 -15.44 -15.02 2.33
N ASP A 404 -15.93 -13.99 3.02
CA ASP A 404 -15.25 -13.36 4.15
C ASP A 404 -15.05 -14.33 5.33
#